data_AF-A0A3S0EVX2-F1
#
_entry.id   AF-A0A3S0EVX2-F1
#
_cell.length_a   1.000
_cell.length_b   1.000
_cell.length_c   1.000
_cell.angle_alpha   90.00
_cell.angle_beta   90.00
_cell.angle_gamma   90.00
#
_symmetry.space_group_name_H-M   'P 1'
#
loop_
_entity.id
_entity.type
_entity.pdbx_description
1 polymer ?
#
loop_
_entity_poly.entity_id
_entity_poly.type
_entity_poly.pdbx_seq_one_letter_code
_entity_poly.pdbx_strand_id
1 'polypeptide(L)'
;MAEFVLWFCIFYVWHILGTTVGYHRLLAHRTFKCPKLVEYFFVLGGYLAFESSPIWWATVHRAHHRYVDTPLDPHSPRFGDYQAYAGWIFHKKYPEHINPQLQAPDLINDPVYSFLERCNNWHRSHLTNSAIGFGSRLVLWLFFGWKIALASVLAGLVCQQVPFLLNVVCHKRNLGYKNYEEGDDSVNVWWLLIPTMGDNWHNNHHAFPGCARSGFRWFEIDFSYMVIKMLESLRLASNVNSRFTLEDNVSPTGAVPVPLPVPVPVPVQVQAPVTISVMQTLRADESVIR
;
A
#
# COMPACT_ATOMS: atom_id res chain seq x y z
N MET A 1 15.50 -19.07 -22.97
CA MET A 1 15.76 -18.76 -21.55
C MET A 1 16.19 -17.31 -21.37
N ALA A 2 17.26 -16.84 -22.03
CA ALA A 2 17.74 -15.45 -21.91
C ALA A 2 16.67 -14.37 -22.17
N GLU A 3 15.91 -14.50 -23.26
CA GLU A 3 14.79 -13.60 -23.60
C GLU A 3 13.77 -13.48 -22.45
N PHE A 4 13.33 -14.62 -21.90
CA PHE A 4 12.38 -14.64 -20.80
C PHE A 4 12.94 -13.94 -19.56
N VAL A 5 14.19 -14.23 -19.19
CA VAL A 5 14.85 -13.64 -18.00
C VAL A 5 14.98 -12.13 -18.16
N LEU A 6 15.38 -11.65 -19.33
CA LEU A 6 15.49 -10.22 -19.62
C LEU A 6 14.14 -9.52 -19.43
N TRP A 7 13.08 -10.03 -20.05
CA TRP A 7 11.76 -9.44 -19.95
C TRP A 7 11.18 -9.56 -18.54
N PHE A 8 11.44 -10.65 -17.82
CA PHE A 8 11.04 -10.81 -16.44
C PHE A 8 11.65 -9.70 -15.57
N CYS A 9 12.96 -9.44 -15.70
CA CYS A 9 13.62 -8.37 -14.96
C CYS A 9 13.06 -6.99 -15.32
N ILE A 10 12.81 -6.71 -16.61
CA ILE A 10 12.23 -5.44 -17.06
C ILE A 10 10.84 -5.24 -16.45
N PHE A 11 9.96 -6.24 -16.56
CA PHE A 11 8.62 -6.16 -15.97
C PHE A 11 8.68 -6.06 -14.46
N TYR A 12 9.56 -6.81 -13.80
CA TYR A 12 9.70 -6.76 -12.36
C TYR A 12 10.08 -5.36 -11.87
N VAL A 13 11.11 -4.75 -12.48
CA VAL A 13 11.53 -3.37 -12.16
C VAL A 13 10.39 -2.38 -12.38
N TRP A 14 9.65 -2.49 -13.48
CA TRP A 14 8.52 -1.59 -13.73
C TRP A 14 7.36 -1.79 -12.75
N HIS A 15 7.03 -3.04 -12.42
CA HIS A 15 6.00 -3.39 -11.45
C HIS A 15 6.35 -2.89 -10.05
N ILE A 16 7.55 -3.18 -9.55
CA ILE A 16 7.96 -2.77 -8.21
C ILE A 16 8.12 -1.25 -8.10
N LEU A 17 8.66 -0.56 -9.11
CA LEU A 17 8.66 0.91 -9.14
C LEU A 17 7.24 1.46 -9.22
N GLY A 18 6.32 0.73 -9.85
CA GLY A 18 4.91 1.07 -9.82
C GLY A 18 4.34 1.05 -8.40
N THR A 19 4.66 0.02 -7.61
CA THR A 19 4.27 -0.06 -6.20
C THR A 19 4.99 0.99 -5.34
N THR A 20 6.32 1.09 -5.41
CA THR A 20 7.13 1.92 -4.51
C THR A 20 7.07 3.42 -4.87
N VAL A 21 7.22 3.78 -6.14
CA VAL A 21 7.18 5.17 -6.60
C VAL A 21 5.75 5.62 -6.86
N GLY A 22 4.95 4.79 -7.53
CA GLY A 22 3.57 5.12 -7.90
C GLY A 22 2.60 5.04 -6.72
N TYR A 23 2.29 3.84 -6.25
CA TYR A 23 1.27 3.64 -5.21
C TYR A 23 1.71 4.23 -3.87
N HIS A 24 2.92 3.90 -3.44
CA HIS A 24 3.40 4.23 -2.11
C HIS A 24 3.79 5.71 -1.99
N ARG A 25 4.89 6.14 -2.64
CA ARG A 25 5.43 7.50 -2.45
C ARG A 25 4.61 8.60 -3.13
N LEU A 26 4.02 8.35 -4.30
CA LEU A 26 3.24 9.34 -5.05
C LEU A 26 1.77 9.39 -4.63
N LEU A 27 1.07 8.25 -4.59
CA LEU A 27 -0.36 8.26 -4.27
C LEU A 27 -0.62 8.25 -2.76
N ALA A 28 -0.04 7.33 -1.99
CA ALA A 28 -0.35 7.21 -0.58
C ALA A 28 0.25 8.34 0.27
N HIS A 29 1.52 8.71 0.01
CA HIS A 29 2.24 9.68 0.83
C HIS A 29 2.42 11.08 0.22
N ARG A 30 2.14 11.26 -1.08
CA ARG A 30 2.22 12.58 -1.75
C ARG A 30 3.58 13.27 -1.58
N THR A 31 4.64 12.48 -1.60
CA THR A 31 6.01 12.96 -1.35
C THR A 31 6.60 13.77 -2.50
N PHE A 32 5.98 13.74 -3.68
CA PHE A 32 6.29 14.58 -4.84
C PHE A 32 5.04 14.74 -5.73
N LYS A 33 5.14 15.63 -6.73
CA LYS A 33 4.14 15.81 -7.79
C LYS A 33 4.75 15.55 -9.16
N CYS A 34 3.98 15.06 -10.11
CA CYS A 34 4.40 14.87 -11.50
C CYS A 34 3.23 15.10 -12.48
N PRO A 35 3.50 15.28 -13.78
CA PRO A 35 2.44 15.27 -14.79
C PRO A 35 1.65 13.95 -14.77
N LYS A 36 0.36 14.01 -15.12
CA LYS A 36 -0.54 12.84 -15.06
C LYS A 36 -0.08 11.64 -15.90
N LEU A 37 0.58 11.86 -17.03
CA LEU A 37 1.13 10.78 -17.84
C LEU A 37 2.23 10.00 -17.10
N VAL A 38 3.09 10.71 -16.35
CA VAL A 38 4.15 10.09 -15.53
C VAL A 38 3.52 9.34 -14.36
N GLU A 39 2.55 9.95 -13.70
CA GLU A 39 1.78 9.32 -12.61
C GLU A 39 1.14 8.01 -13.09
N TYR A 40 0.36 8.05 -14.18
CA TYR A 40 -0.30 6.87 -14.72
C TYR A 40 0.68 5.80 -15.22
N PHE A 41 1.86 6.17 -15.72
CA PHE A 41 2.87 5.20 -16.12
C PHE A 41 3.33 4.33 -14.94
N PHE A 42 3.63 4.93 -13.78
CA PHE A 42 4.01 4.17 -12.58
C PHE A 42 2.80 3.43 -11.99
N VAL A 43 1.65 4.10 -11.88
CA VAL A 43 0.44 3.48 -11.34
C VAL A 43 -0.03 2.30 -12.20
N LEU A 44 0.16 2.33 -13.51
CA LEU A 44 -0.11 1.17 -14.36
C LEU A 44 0.81 -0.02 -14.02
N GLY A 45 2.08 0.24 -13.73
CA GLY A 45 3.04 -0.77 -13.28
C GLY A 45 2.54 -1.53 -12.04
N GLY A 46 2.16 -0.81 -10.98
CA GLY A 46 1.63 -1.42 -9.75
C GLY A 46 0.26 -2.08 -9.96
N TYR A 47 -0.61 -1.46 -10.78
CA TYR A 47 -1.92 -2.05 -11.11
C TYR A 47 -1.77 -3.40 -11.81
N LEU A 48 -0.86 -3.49 -12.79
CA LEU A 48 -0.56 -4.74 -13.49
C LEU A 48 0.23 -5.74 -12.64
N ALA A 49 0.72 -5.34 -11.46
CA ALA A 49 1.32 -6.21 -10.44
C ALA A 49 0.29 -6.79 -9.46
N PHE A 50 -1.01 -6.66 -9.76
CA PHE A 50 -2.11 -7.21 -8.94
C PHE A 50 -2.26 -6.57 -7.55
N GLU A 51 -1.85 -5.31 -7.40
CA GLU A 51 -1.99 -4.51 -6.16
C GLU A 51 -3.40 -3.93 -5.95
N SER A 52 -4.41 -4.39 -6.72
CA SER A 52 -5.77 -3.84 -6.74
C SER A 52 -5.83 -2.36 -7.19
N SER A 53 -6.95 -1.68 -6.94
CA SER A 53 -7.19 -0.31 -7.38
C SER A 53 -6.36 0.73 -6.61
N PRO A 54 -5.95 1.84 -7.25
CA PRO A 54 -5.18 2.90 -6.60
C PRO A 54 -5.87 3.52 -5.37
N ILE A 55 -7.19 3.69 -5.42
CA ILE A 55 -7.97 4.22 -4.28
C ILE A 55 -7.94 3.24 -3.11
N TRP A 56 -8.21 1.96 -3.35
CA TRP A 56 -8.17 0.93 -2.31
C TRP A 56 -6.81 0.80 -1.66
N TRP A 57 -5.75 0.65 -2.45
CA TRP A 57 -4.41 0.48 -1.93
C TRP A 57 -3.97 1.68 -1.09
N ALA A 58 -4.14 2.91 -1.61
CA ALA A 58 -3.78 4.11 -0.86
C ALA A 58 -4.64 4.31 0.40
N THR A 59 -5.93 3.94 0.35
CA THR A 59 -6.81 4.00 1.53
C THR A 59 -6.35 3.06 2.63
N VAL A 60 -6.06 1.80 2.28
CA VAL A 60 -5.59 0.80 3.25
C VAL A 60 -4.21 1.17 3.79
N HIS A 61 -3.28 1.59 2.93
CA HIS A 61 -1.94 2.00 3.36
C HIS A 61 -1.96 3.23 4.28
N ARG A 62 -2.79 4.23 3.97
CA ARG A 62 -3.01 5.38 4.87
C ARG A 62 -3.68 4.96 6.18
N ALA A 63 -4.51 3.92 6.18
CA ALA A 63 -5.10 3.36 7.41
C ALA A 63 -4.02 2.70 8.27
N HIS A 64 -3.14 1.90 7.65
CA HIS A 64 -2.00 1.28 8.32
C HIS A 64 -1.14 2.32 9.03
N HIS A 65 -0.68 3.37 8.35
CA HIS A 65 0.12 4.41 9.02
C HIS A 65 -0.62 5.12 10.16
N ARG A 66 -1.94 5.30 10.06
CA ARG A 66 -2.73 5.95 11.12
C ARG A 66 -2.91 5.05 12.35
N TYR A 67 -3.05 3.75 12.14
CA TYR A 67 -3.42 2.78 13.17
C TYR A 67 -2.34 1.74 13.43
N VAL A 68 -1.10 2.03 13.01
CA VAL A 68 0.00 1.07 12.94
C VAL A 68 0.11 0.25 14.23
N ASP A 69 0.14 -1.07 14.07
CA ASP A 69 0.32 -2.01 15.18
C ASP A 69 -0.73 -1.92 16.32
N THR A 70 -1.89 -1.33 16.03
CA THR A 70 -3.11 -1.38 16.86
C THR A 70 -4.12 -2.36 16.27
N PRO A 71 -5.18 -2.76 17.01
CA PRO A 71 -6.25 -3.62 16.45
C PRO A 71 -6.98 -3.03 15.23
N LEU A 72 -6.83 -1.73 14.97
CA LEU A 72 -7.42 -1.05 13.82
C LEU A 72 -6.52 -1.08 12.58
N ASP A 73 -5.27 -1.55 12.69
CA ASP A 73 -4.37 -1.75 11.56
C ASP A 73 -4.92 -2.86 10.65
N PRO A 74 -5.13 -2.62 9.34
CA PRO A 74 -5.61 -3.64 8.41
C PRO A 74 -4.73 -4.89 8.34
N HIS A 75 -3.42 -4.77 8.58
CA HIS A 75 -2.46 -5.85 8.35
C HIS A 75 -1.29 -5.84 9.34
N SER A 76 -1.54 -5.52 10.63
CA SER A 76 -0.49 -5.64 11.65
C SER A 76 -0.17 -7.11 11.97
N PRO A 77 1.11 -7.51 11.99
CA PRO A 77 1.52 -8.87 12.35
C PRO A 77 1.31 -9.18 13.84
N ARG A 78 1.07 -8.18 14.69
CA ARG A 78 0.72 -8.41 16.12
C ARG A 78 -0.54 -9.26 16.29
N PHE A 79 -1.42 -9.26 15.29
CA PHE A 79 -2.69 -10.00 15.30
C PHE A 79 -2.66 -11.23 14.38
N GLY A 80 -1.48 -11.66 13.95
CA GLY A 80 -1.25 -12.90 13.22
C GLY A 80 -0.52 -12.70 11.90
N ASP A 81 0.60 -13.41 11.72
CA ASP A 81 1.44 -13.32 10.52
C ASP A 81 0.67 -13.62 9.23
N TYR A 82 -0.21 -14.62 9.22
CA TYR A 82 -1.03 -14.92 8.04
C TYR A 82 -1.99 -13.77 7.70
N GLN A 83 -2.60 -13.17 8.73
CA GLN A 83 -3.51 -12.05 8.55
C GLN A 83 -2.80 -10.85 7.94
N ALA A 84 -1.61 -10.52 8.45
CA ALA A 84 -0.76 -9.44 7.96
C ALA A 84 -0.20 -9.69 6.55
N TYR A 85 0.20 -10.93 6.25
CA TYR A 85 0.75 -11.29 4.95
C TYR A 85 -0.34 -11.26 3.87
N ALA A 86 -1.44 -12.01 4.05
CA ALA A 86 -2.45 -12.15 3.00
C ALA A 86 -3.90 -12.14 3.49
N GLY A 87 -4.19 -12.45 4.76
CA GLY A 87 -5.57 -12.58 5.23
C GLY A 87 -6.42 -11.33 5.02
N TRP A 88 -5.81 -10.15 5.19
CA TRP A 88 -6.47 -8.85 5.04
C TRP A 88 -7.06 -8.59 3.65
N ILE A 89 -6.46 -9.14 2.58
CA ILE A 89 -6.91 -8.89 1.20
C ILE A 89 -8.27 -9.56 0.92
N PHE A 90 -8.64 -10.59 1.69
CA PHE A 90 -9.90 -11.31 1.51
C PHE A 90 -11.08 -10.62 2.19
N HIS A 91 -10.85 -9.50 2.88
CA HIS A 91 -11.91 -8.68 3.45
C HIS A 91 -12.62 -7.92 2.32
N LYS A 92 -13.77 -8.44 1.89
CA LYS A 92 -14.55 -7.97 0.72
C LYS A 92 -15.17 -6.57 0.85
N LYS A 93 -14.90 -5.87 1.96
CA LYS A 93 -15.38 -4.52 2.25
C LYS A 93 -14.37 -3.83 3.16
N TYR A 94 -14.31 -2.51 3.08
CA TYR A 94 -13.58 -1.74 4.07
C TYR A 94 -14.20 -1.95 5.46
N PRO A 95 -13.37 -2.12 6.51
CA PRO A 95 -13.81 -2.00 7.89
C PRO A 95 -14.50 -0.66 8.15
N GLU A 96 -15.41 -0.58 9.12
CA GLU A 96 -16.21 0.63 9.37
C GLU A 96 -15.37 1.87 9.70
N HIS A 97 -14.20 1.69 10.33
CA HIS A 97 -13.26 2.77 10.66
C HIS A 97 -12.36 3.20 9.49
N ILE A 98 -12.41 2.49 8.36
CA ILE A 98 -11.63 2.76 7.15
C ILE A 98 -12.59 3.28 6.08
N ASN A 99 -12.43 4.54 5.71
CA ASN A 99 -13.33 5.22 4.80
C ASN A 99 -12.51 5.88 3.67
N PRO A 100 -12.63 5.42 2.42
CA PRO A 100 -11.93 6.00 1.27
C PRO A 100 -12.24 7.48 1.07
N GLN A 101 -13.45 7.94 1.35
CA GLN A 101 -13.85 9.35 1.21
C GLN A 101 -13.10 10.26 2.18
N LEU A 102 -12.68 9.74 3.34
CA LEU A 102 -11.90 10.49 4.32
C LEU A 102 -10.40 10.32 4.12
N GLN A 103 -9.98 9.12 3.72
CA GLN A 103 -8.56 8.76 3.66
C GLN A 103 -7.93 9.01 2.30
N ALA A 104 -8.67 8.95 1.21
CA ALA A 104 -8.18 9.18 -0.16
C ALA A 104 -9.05 10.16 -0.98
N PRO A 105 -9.53 11.29 -0.42
CA PRO A 105 -10.40 12.23 -1.14
C PRO A 105 -9.73 12.81 -2.40
N ASP A 106 -8.40 12.90 -2.39
CA ASP A 106 -7.56 13.37 -3.49
C ASP A 106 -7.52 12.41 -4.69
N LEU A 107 -7.88 11.13 -4.52
CA LEU A 107 -7.89 10.13 -5.58
C LEU A 107 -9.28 9.89 -6.18
N ILE A 108 -10.35 10.12 -5.41
CA ILE A 108 -11.72 9.76 -5.80
C ILE A 108 -12.19 10.51 -7.04
N ASN A 109 -11.78 11.77 -7.21
CA ASN A 109 -12.22 12.58 -8.35
C ASN A 109 -11.43 12.30 -9.64
N ASP A 110 -10.42 11.43 -9.60
CA ASP A 110 -9.71 11.01 -10.80
C ASP A 110 -10.55 10.00 -11.59
N PRO A 111 -10.90 10.28 -12.87
CA PRO A 111 -11.78 9.42 -13.65
C PRO A 111 -11.18 8.04 -13.93
N VAL A 112 -9.86 7.94 -14.06
CA VAL A 112 -9.18 6.66 -14.26
C VAL A 112 -9.26 5.85 -12.98
N TYR A 113 -8.91 6.44 -11.83
CA TYR A 113 -8.93 5.71 -10.56
C TYR A 113 -10.33 5.32 -10.12
N SER A 114 -11.32 6.19 -10.32
CA SER A 114 -12.73 5.87 -10.10
C SER A 114 -13.20 4.71 -10.97
N PHE A 115 -12.78 4.66 -12.24
CA PHE A 115 -13.08 3.52 -13.11
C PHE A 115 -12.45 2.22 -12.59
N LEU A 116 -11.18 2.26 -12.15
CA LEU A 116 -10.48 1.07 -11.64
C LEU A 116 -11.04 0.59 -10.29
N GLU A 117 -11.46 1.51 -9.40
CA GLU A 117 -12.09 1.21 -8.09
C GLU A 117 -13.53 0.70 -8.22
N ARG A 118 -14.20 0.99 -9.35
CA ARG A 118 -15.57 0.52 -9.64
C ARG A 118 -16.59 0.91 -8.58
N CYS A 119 -16.54 2.16 -8.14
CA CYS A 119 -17.45 2.77 -7.17
C CYS A 119 -17.46 2.06 -5.80
N ASN A 120 -16.27 1.88 -5.19
CA ASN A 120 -16.13 1.29 -3.86
C ASN A 120 -16.62 -0.17 -3.76
N ASN A 121 -16.69 -0.87 -4.90
CA ASN A 121 -17.16 -2.24 -4.96
C ASN A 121 -15.95 -3.16 -5.13
N TRP A 122 -15.54 -3.78 -4.03
CA TRP A 122 -14.39 -4.68 -3.97
C TRP A 122 -14.42 -5.74 -5.08
N HIS A 123 -15.55 -6.46 -5.24
CA HIS A 123 -15.66 -7.52 -6.25
C HIS A 123 -15.46 -6.99 -7.67
N ARG A 124 -16.08 -5.86 -8.01
CA ARG A 124 -15.96 -5.26 -9.33
C ARG A 124 -14.54 -4.73 -9.55
N SER A 125 -13.92 -4.09 -8.55
CA SER A 125 -12.54 -3.59 -8.61
C SER A 125 -11.56 -4.73 -8.90
N HIS A 126 -11.60 -5.80 -8.10
CA HIS A 126 -10.71 -6.96 -8.26
C HIS A 126 -10.95 -7.71 -9.59
N LEU A 127 -12.20 -7.80 -10.04
CA LEU A 127 -12.51 -8.34 -11.37
C LEU A 127 -11.95 -7.46 -12.49
N THR A 128 -12.07 -6.13 -12.37
CA THR A 128 -11.50 -5.19 -13.35
C THR A 128 -9.97 -5.25 -13.35
N ASN A 129 -9.32 -5.35 -12.20
CA ASN A 129 -7.87 -5.53 -12.10
C ASN A 129 -7.41 -6.83 -12.74
N SER A 130 -8.12 -7.94 -12.47
CA SER A 130 -7.84 -9.23 -13.10
C SER A 130 -8.06 -9.18 -14.62
N ALA A 131 -9.16 -8.60 -15.09
CA ALA A 131 -9.49 -8.52 -16.51
C ALA A 131 -8.48 -7.67 -17.29
N ILE A 132 -8.08 -6.51 -16.77
CA ILE A 132 -7.04 -5.66 -17.39
C ILE A 132 -5.67 -6.33 -17.29
N GLY A 133 -5.37 -6.94 -16.15
CA GLY A 133 -4.14 -7.69 -15.89
C GLY A 133 -3.93 -8.81 -16.92
N PHE A 134 -4.90 -9.72 -17.06
CA PHE A 134 -4.83 -10.80 -18.04
C PHE A 134 -5.04 -10.32 -19.48
N GLY A 135 -5.90 -9.34 -19.72
CA GLY A 135 -6.15 -8.78 -21.05
C GLY A 135 -4.90 -8.13 -21.66
N SER A 136 -4.15 -7.34 -20.88
CA SER A 136 -2.87 -6.76 -21.33
C SER A 136 -1.85 -7.84 -21.68
N ARG A 137 -1.83 -8.96 -20.95
CA ARG A 137 -0.92 -10.09 -21.18
C ARG A 137 -1.34 -10.96 -22.37
N LEU A 138 -2.64 -11.06 -22.64
CA LEU A 138 -3.14 -11.61 -23.90
C LEU A 138 -2.66 -10.78 -25.09
N VAL A 139 -2.71 -9.45 -24.99
CA VAL A 139 -2.12 -8.57 -26.03
C VAL A 139 -0.61 -8.82 -26.15
N LEU A 140 0.14 -8.87 -25.03
CA LEU A 140 1.57 -9.19 -25.09
C LEU A 140 1.83 -10.54 -25.78
N TRP A 141 1.01 -11.54 -25.51
CA TRP A 141 1.15 -12.86 -26.12
C TRP A 141 0.92 -12.81 -27.63
N LEU A 142 -0.17 -12.15 -28.08
CA LEU A 142 -0.54 -12.09 -29.49
C LEU A 142 0.49 -11.35 -30.35
N PHE A 143 1.13 -10.30 -29.81
CA PHE A 143 2.05 -9.46 -30.57
C PHE A 143 3.53 -9.79 -30.36
N PHE A 144 3.91 -10.30 -29.18
CA PHE A 144 5.31 -10.49 -28.80
C PHE A 144 5.64 -11.93 -28.36
N GLY A 145 4.65 -12.82 -28.31
CA GLY A 145 4.83 -14.23 -28.01
C GLY A 145 4.70 -14.57 -26.52
N TRP A 146 4.50 -15.86 -26.25
CA TRP A 146 4.07 -16.35 -24.94
C TRP A 146 5.12 -16.17 -23.84
N LYS A 147 6.42 -16.15 -24.20
CA LYS A 147 7.50 -15.97 -23.22
C LYS A 147 7.46 -14.59 -22.57
N ILE A 148 7.18 -13.54 -23.35
CA ILE A 148 7.10 -12.16 -22.86
C ILE A 148 5.85 -11.97 -22.01
N ALA A 149 4.72 -12.52 -22.46
CA ALA A 149 3.49 -12.53 -21.68
C ALA A 149 3.66 -13.27 -20.34
N LEU A 150 4.28 -14.46 -20.36
CA LEU A 150 4.57 -15.25 -19.16
C LEU A 150 5.53 -14.52 -18.22
N ALA A 151 6.56 -13.87 -18.76
CA ALA A 151 7.49 -13.05 -17.97
C ALA A 151 6.75 -11.92 -17.24
N SER A 152 5.81 -11.23 -17.90
CA SER A 152 4.97 -10.20 -17.28
C SER A 152 4.02 -10.75 -16.21
N VAL A 153 3.40 -11.92 -16.43
CA VAL A 153 2.57 -12.59 -15.39
C VAL A 153 3.41 -12.86 -14.15
N LEU A 154 4.53 -13.58 -14.33
CA LEU A 154 5.34 -14.05 -13.22
C LEU A 154 6.01 -12.89 -12.48
N ALA A 155 6.50 -11.88 -13.20
CA ALA A 155 7.06 -10.68 -12.57
C ALA A 155 6.00 -9.95 -11.73
N GLY A 156 4.77 -9.82 -12.22
CA GLY A 156 3.66 -9.23 -11.48
C GLY A 156 3.31 -10.02 -10.21
N LEU A 157 3.20 -11.35 -10.31
CA LEU A 157 2.91 -12.22 -9.16
C LEU A 157 4.02 -12.17 -8.10
N VAL A 158 5.30 -12.16 -8.51
CA VAL A 158 6.43 -12.03 -7.59
C VAL A 158 6.44 -10.64 -6.94
N CYS A 159 6.18 -9.58 -7.70
CA CYS A 159 6.08 -8.21 -7.18
C CYS A 159 4.98 -8.11 -6.11
N GLN A 160 3.81 -8.71 -6.34
CA GLN A 160 2.69 -8.69 -5.39
C GLN A 160 3.06 -9.25 -4.00
N GLN A 161 3.98 -10.22 -3.94
CA GLN A 161 4.40 -10.79 -2.66
C GLN A 161 5.25 -9.81 -1.85
N VAL A 162 5.81 -8.77 -2.46
CA VAL A 162 6.76 -7.87 -1.78
C VAL A 162 6.06 -7.01 -0.71
N PRO A 163 4.95 -6.30 -0.96
CA PRO A 163 4.25 -5.59 0.11
C PRO A 163 3.73 -6.51 1.21
N PHE A 164 3.24 -7.70 0.85
CA PHE A 164 2.77 -8.71 1.80
C PHE A 164 3.89 -9.17 2.73
N LEU A 165 5.09 -9.38 2.18
CA LEU A 165 6.29 -9.69 2.95
C LEU A 165 6.69 -8.54 3.87
N LEU A 166 6.64 -7.30 3.39
CA LEU A 166 6.99 -6.10 4.17
C LEU A 166 6.09 -5.93 5.41
N ASN A 167 4.77 -6.17 5.27
CA ASN A 167 3.82 -6.10 6.38
C ASN A 167 4.23 -6.99 7.57
N VAL A 168 4.95 -8.08 7.31
CA VAL A 168 5.40 -9.02 8.34
C VAL A 168 6.86 -8.77 8.70
N VAL A 169 7.77 -8.88 7.74
CA VAL A 169 9.22 -8.90 7.98
C VAL A 169 9.70 -7.56 8.52
N CYS A 170 9.21 -6.46 7.95
CA CYS A 170 9.60 -5.12 8.37
C CYS A 170 8.85 -4.63 9.62
N HIS A 171 7.96 -5.43 10.21
CA HIS A 171 7.32 -5.17 11.51
C HIS A 171 7.74 -6.21 12.58
N LYS A 172 8.81 -6.96 12.32
CA LYS A 172 9.40 -7.89 13.29
C LYS A 172 10.73 -7.35 13.80
N ARG A 173 10.72 -6.86 15.04
CA ARG A 173 11.87 -6.21 15.68
C ARG A 173 13.18 -7.02 15.65
N ASN A 174 13.10 -8.35 15.61
CA ASN A 174 14.27 -9.24 15.57
C ASN A 174 14.85 -9.49 14.16
N LEU A 175 14.26 -8.94 13.09
CA LEU A 175 14.70 -9.15 11.70
C LEU A 175 15.44 -7.96 11.08
N GLY A 176 15.55 -6.85 11.82
CA GLY A 176 16.16 -5.62 11.33
C GLY A 176 16.70 -4.73 12.44
N TYR A 177 16.95 -3.48 12.11
CA TYR A 177 17.40 -2.45 13.06
C TYR A 177 16.52 -1.21 12.97
N LYS A 178 16.55 -0.37 14.00
CA LYS A 178 15.88 0.93 14.02
C LYS A 178 16.91 2.05 13.97
N ASN A 179 16.61 3.11 13.22
CA ASN A 179 17.29 4.40 13.35
C ASN A 179 16.48 5.37 14.25
N TYR A 180 15.16 5.18 14.35
CA TYR A 180 14.24 6.06 15.06
C TYR A 180 13.34 5.26 16.01
N GLU A 181 13.17 5.78 17.22
CA GLU A 181 12.31 5.20 18.25
C GLU A 181 10.86 5.63 18.03
N GLU A 182 10.16 4.88 17.19
CA GLU A 182 8.71 5.00 17.00
C GLU A 182 7.94 4.01 17.90
N GLY A 183 6.68 4.32 18.19
CA GLY A 183 5.78 3.49 18.99
C GLY A 183 5.38 2.15 18.35
N ASP A 184 5.72 1.94 17.07
CA ASP A 184 5.45 0.73 16.29
C ASP A 184 6.61 -0.29 16.33
N ASP A 185 6.41 -1.44 15.69
CA ASP A 185 7.40 -2.51 15.56
C ASP A 185 8.22 -2.46 14.26
N SER A 186 8.12 -1.36 13.50
CA SER A 186 8.79 -1.22 12.20
C SER A 186 10.33 -1.32 12.33
N VAL A 187 10.98 -1.96 11.37
CA VAL A 187 12.45 -2.10 11.29
C VAL A 187 12.97 -1.98 9.86
N ASN A 188 14.19 -1.46 9.73
CA ASN A 188 14.95 -1.45 8.50
C ASN A 188 15.58 -2.83 8.25
N VAL A 189 15.40 -3.38 7.05
CA VAL A 189 15.84 -4.75 6.70
C VAL A 189 16.70 -4.72 5.44
N TRP A 190 18.03 -4.71 5.58
CA TRP A 190 18.94 -4.41 4.46
C TRP A 190 18.91 -5.42 3.30
N TRP A 191 18.71 -6.72 3.58
CA TRP A 191 18.74 -7.77 2.56
C TRP A 191 17.51 -7.77 1.65
N LEU A 192 16.47 -7.00 2.00
CA LEU A 192 15.30 -6.73 1.15
C LEU A 192 15.50 -5.58 0.15
N LEU A 193 16.70 -4.99 0.08
CA LEU A 193 17.01 -3.87 -0.82
C LEU A 193 16.63 -4.14 -2.29
N ILE A 194 17.06 -5.27 -2.83
CA ILE A 194 16.83 -5.62 -4.25
C ILE A 194 15.33 -5.81 -4.53
N PRO A 195 14.59 -6.65 -3.79
CA PRO A 195 13.19 -6.90 -4.12
C PRO A 195 12.25 -5.72 -3.81
N THR A 196 12.63 -4.80 -2.93
CA THR A 196 11.76 -3.66 -2.53
C THR A 196 12.18 -2.34 -3.14
N MET A 197 13.36 -2.29 -3.77
CA MET A 197 13.95 -1.08 -4.35
C MET A 197 13.96 0.15 -3.42
N GLY A 198 14.04 -0.05 -2.10
CA GLY A 198 14.16 1.01 -1.09
C GLY A 198 13.02 1.09 -0.07
N ASP A 199 11.93 0.34 -0.24
CA ASP A 199 10.85 0.30 0.76
C ASP A 199 11.17 -0.59 1.97
N ASN A 200 12.29 -1.32 1.93
CA ASN A 200 12.83 -2.07 3.06
C ASN A 200 13.38 -1.18 4.21
N TRP A 201 13.58 0.12 3.96
CA TRP A 201 13.93 1.10 5.00
C TRP A 201 12.68 1.54 5.77
N HIS A 202 11.97 0.56 6.32
CA HIS A 202 10.61 0.69 6.81
C HIS A 202 10.52 1.51 8.10
N ASN A 203 11.47 1.35 9.03
CA ASN A 203 11.50 2.18 10.24
C ASN A 203 11.75 3.66 9.93
N ASN A 204 12.64 3.92 8.98
CA ASN A 204 12.87 5.29 8.51
C ASN A 204 11.60 5.89 7.88
N HIS A 205 10.91 5.08 7.08
CA HIS A 205 9.67 5.46 6.42
C HIS A 205 8.54 5.74 7.42
N HIS A 206 8.36 4.88 8.43
CA HIS A 206 7.35 5.09 9.49
C HIS A 206 7.62 6.34 10.33
N ALA A 207 8.89 6.66 10.60
CA ALA A 207 9.27 7.90 11.27
C ALA A 207 9.01 9.15 10.42
N PHE A 208 9.22 9.06 9.09
CA PHE A 208 9.09 10.20 8.18
C PHE A 208 8.27 9.86 6.92
N PRO A 209 6.97 9.53 7.04
CA PRO A 209 6.17 9.01 5.93
C PRO A 209 5.94 10.05 4.82
N GLY A 210 6.10 11.35 5.12
CA GLY A 210 6.01 12.42 4.13
C GLY A 210 7.29 12.64 3.30
N CYS A 211 8.38 11.92 3.58
CA CYS A 211 9.65 12.06 2.89
C CYS A 211 9.73 11.12 1.67
N ALA A 212 10.14 11.65 0.52
CA ALA A 212 10.33 10.88 -0.71
C ALA A 212 11.51 9.88 -0.63
N ARG A 213 12.38 10.06 0.37
CA ARG A 213 13.56 9.25 0.65
C ARG A 213 13.29 8.43 1.90
N SER A 214 13.52 7.12 1.82
CA SER A 214 13.38 6.20 2.95
C SER A 214 14.75 5.75 3.49
N GLY A 215 15.80 5.70 2.66
CA GLY A 215 17.15 5.37 3.14
C GLY A 215 17.93 6.60 3.59
N PHE A 216 18.21 6.79 4.88
CA PHE A 216 18.84 8.01 5.42
C PHE A 216 20.35 7.88 5.70
N ARG A 217 20.85 6.68 5.99
CA ARG A 217 22.29 6.43 6.16
C ARG A 217 22.97 6.26 4.80
N TRP A 218 24.29 6.44 4.76
CA TRP A 218 25.08 6.37 3.51
C TRP A 218 25.02 4.99 2.84
N PHE A 219 24.82 3.92 3.62
CA PHE A 219 24.68 2.54 3.13
C PHE A 219 23.23 2.15 2.82
N GLU A 220 22.25 2.99 3.19
CA GLU A 220 20.83 2.74 2.94
C GLU A 220 20.47 3.20 1.52
N ILE A 221 20.88 2.39 0.53
CA ILE A 221 20.63 2.63 -0.89
C ILE A 221 19.11 2.62 -1.14
N ASP A 222 18.58 3.64 -1.80
CA ASP A 222 17.14 3.78 -2.09
C ASP A 222 16.93 4.03 -3.59
N PHE A 223 16.74 2.94 -4.35
CA PHE A 223 16.61 3.00 -5.81
C PHE A 223 15.34 3.76 -6.24
N SER A 224 14.25 3.62 -5.50
CA SER A 224 13.00 4.35 -5.74
C SER A 224 13.20 5.87 -5.61
N TYR A 225 13.96 6.30 -4.59
CA TYR A 225 14.32 7.72 -4.45
C TYR A 225 15.24 8.20 -5.57
N MET A 226 16.21 7.39 -5.99
CA MET A 226 17.07 7.71 -7.14
C MET A 226 16.24 7.92 -8.42
N VAL A 227 15.20 7.11 -8.66
CA VAL A 227 14.26 7.29 -9.78
C VAL A 227 13.50 8.62 -9.64
N ILE A 228 13.00 8.96 -8.45
CA ILE A 228 12.33 10.25 -8.21
C ILE A 228 13.28 11.43 -8.49
N LYS A 229 14.55 11.33 -8.06
CA LYS A 229 15.58 12.36 -8.33
C LYS A 229 15.93 12.47 -9.81
N MET A 230 15.96 11.36 -10.54
CA MET A 230 16.10 11.36 -12.00
C MET A 230 14.92 12.11 -12.64
N LEU A 231 13.68 11.79 -12.27
CA LEU A 231 12.49 12.48 -12.77
C LEU A 231 12.54 13.98 -12.46
N GLU A 232 12.97 14.36 -11.25
CA GLU A 232 13.14 15.77 -10.87
C GLU A 232 14.17 16.48 -11.75
N SER A 233 15.32 15.85 -12.01
CA SER A 233 16.37 16.40 -12.89
C SER A 233 15.88 16.58 -14.34
N LEU A 234 14.96 15.72 -14.79
CA LEU A 234 14.32 15.80 -16.09
C LEU A 234 13.09 16.73 -16.10
N ARG A 235 12.78 17.40 -14.98
CA ARG A 235 11.59 18.26 -14.79
C ARG A 235 10.25 17.50 -14.95
N LEU A 236 10.28 16.18 -14.76
CA LEU A 236 9.12 15.30 -14.74
C LEU A 236 8.58 15.07 -13.31
N ALA A 237 9.30 15.53 -12.29
CA ALA A 237 8.81 15.61 -10.91
C ALA A 237 9.10 17.01 -10.34
N SER A 238 8.23 17.47 -9.43
CA SER A 238 8.36 18.73 -8.69
C SER A 238 7.88 18.56 -7.25
N ASN A 239 8.21 19.53 -6.38
CA ASN A 239 7.88 19.51 -4.96
C ASN A 239 8.32 18.21 -4.27
N VAL A 240 9.49 17.68 -4.62
CA VAL A 240 10.03 16.47 -4.00
C VAL A 240 10.40 16.80 -2.54
N ASN A 241 9.62 16.26 -1.60
CA ASN A 241 9.90 16.40 -0.18
C ASN A 241 11.06 15.49 0.20
N SER A 242 12.27 15.99 0.04
CA SER A 242 13.51 15.33 0.45
C SER A 242 14.11 15.92 1.72
N ARG A 243 13.40 16.86 2.35
CA ARG A 243 13.86 17.52 3.56
C ARG A 243 13.80 16.52 4.70
N PHE A 244 15.00 16.10 5.09
CA PHE A 244 15.26 15.63 6.42
C PHE A 244 15.51 16.88 7.27
N THR A 245 14.58 17.31 8.13
CA THR A 245 14.92 18.33 9.13
C THR A 245 15.71 17.65 10.26
N LEU A 246 17.03 17.57 10.08
CA LEU A 246 17.98 17.23 11.17
C LEU A 246 17.96 18.33 12.25
N GLU A 247 17.56 19.55 11.89
CA GLU A 247 17.58 20.71 12.78
C GLU A 247 16.49 20.68 13.87
N ASP A 248 15.45 19.85 13.75
CA ASP A 248 14.38 19.78 14.75
C ASP A 248 14.66 18.76 15.88
N ASN A 249 15.65 17.86 15.74
CA ASN A 249 15.91 16.75 16.69
C ASN A 249 17.20 16.88 17.50
N VAL A 250 17.86 18.04 17.52
CA VAL A 250 18.93 18.30 18.49
C VAL A 250 18.43 19.33 19.51
N SER A 251 17.58 18.89 20.43
CA SER A 251 17.65 19.46 21.77
C SER A 251 18.96 18.95 22.39
N PRO A 252 19.79 19.82 23.01
CA PRO A 252 20.96 19.39 23.78
C PRO A 252 20.60 18.44 24.95
N THR A 253 19.32 18.18 25.20
CA THR A 253 18.82 17.36 26.32
C THR A 253 18.14 16.03 25.92
N GLY A 254 18.28 15.56 24.66
CA GLY A 254 17.87 14.18 24.30
C GLY A 254 16.36 13.89 24.32
N ALA A 255 15.50 14.91 24.22
CA ALA A 255 14.06 14.71 24.05
C ALA A 255 13.71 14.76 22.55
N VAL A 256 13.04 13.70 22.07
CA VAL A 256 12.50 13.59 20.70
C VAL A 256 11.29 14.53 20.57
N PRO A 257 11.17 15.35 19.51
CA PRO A 257 9.99 16.17 19.29
C PRO A 257 8.77 15.31 18.97
N VAL A 258 7.65 15.70 19.56
CA VAL A 258 6.35 15.10 19.29
C VAL A 258 5.93 15.47 17.86
N PRO A 259 5.49 14.51 17.02
CA PRO A 259 4.94 14.81 15.71
C PRO A 259 3.82 15.84 15.79
N LEU A 260 3.69 16.69 14.77
CA LEU A 260 2.53 17.59 14.67
C LEU A 260 1.24 16.76 14.81
N PRO A 261 0.32 17.13 15.72
CA PRO A 261 -0.88 16.35 15.95
C PRO A 261 -1.70 16.32 14.65
N VAL A 262 -1.87 15.12 14.11
CA VAL A 262 -2.92 14.87 13.12
C VAL A 262 -4.24 15.23 13.82
N PRO A 263 -5.12 16.05 13.22
CA PRO A 263 -6.40 16.39 13.83
C PRO A 263 -7.14 15.10 14.22
N VAL A 264 -7.35 14.92 15.53
CA VAL A 264 -8.12 13.80 16.07
C VAL A 264 -9.58 14.06 15.68
N PRO A 265 -10.24 13.18 14.90
CA PRO A 265 -11.68 13.28 14.72
C PRO A 265 -12.36 13.04 16.06
N VAL A 266 -13.36 13.86 16.37
CA VAL A 266 -14.24 13.70 17.53
C VAL A 266 -14.75 12.25 17.58
N PRO A 267 -14.70 11.55 18.73
CA PRO A 267 -15.19 10.19 18.83
C PRO A 267 -16.66 10.15 18.41
N VAL A 268 -16.95 9.43 17.31
CA VAL A 268 -18.32 9.03 17.03
C VAL A 268 -18.67 8.00 18.10
N GLN A 269 -19.59 8.35 19.00
CA GLN A 269 -20.15 7.38 19.93
C GLN A 269 -20.84 6.29 19.13
N VAL A 270 -20.19 5.13 19.02
CA VAL A 270 -20.82 3.91 18.52
C VAL A 270 -21.87 3.52 19.57
N GLN A 271 -23.14 3.76 19.27
CA GLN A 271 -24.23 3.22 20.07
C GLN A 271 -24.15 1.69 20.01
N ALA A 272 -24.12 1.06 21.18
CA ALA A 272 -24.15 -0.40 21.29
C ALA A 272 -25.37 -0.96 20.52
N PRO A 273 -25.23 -2.10 19.83
CA PRO A 273 -26.34 -2.69 19.11
C PRO A 273 -27.46 -3.04 20.10
N VAL A 274 -28.68 -2.61 19.78
CA VAL A 274 -29.90 -2.99 20.50
C VAL A 274 -30.10 -4.49 20.33
N THR A 275 -29.89 -5.24 21.41
CA THR A 275 -30.20 -6.67 21.49
C THR A 275 -31.73 -6.84 21.41
N ILE A 276 -32.27 -7.13 20.23
CA ILE A 276 -33.67 -7.56 20.11
C ILE A 276 -33.74 -9.01 20.59
N SER A 277 -34.21 -9.19 21.82
CA SER A 277 -34.60 -10.49 22.38
C SER A 277 -35.81 -11.02 21.61
N VAL A 278 -35.58 -11.90 20.64
CA VAL A 278 -36.66 -12.73 20.07
C VAL A 278 -36.81 -13.96 20.95
N MET A 279 -37.63 -13.84 21.99
CA MET A 279 -38.24 -14.99 22.65
C MET A 279 -39.73 -14.75 22.85
N GLN A 280 -40.51 -15.73 22.36
CA GLN A 280 -41.90 -16.05 22.71
C GLN A 280 -43.02 -15.21 22.08
N THR A 281 -43.53 -15.69 20.93
CA THR A 281 -44.98 -15.85 20.69
C THR A 281 -45.21 -16.82 19.53
N LEU A 282 -45.16 -18.13 19.82
CA LEU A 282 -45.90 -19.13 19.05
C LEU A 282 -46.59 -20.05 20.05
N ARG A 283 -47.81 -19.70 20.41
CA ARG A 283 -48.82 -20.61 20.96
C ARG A 283 -50.06 -20.50 20.09
N ALA A 284 -50.62 -21.68 19.81
CA ALA A 284 -51.95 -21.98 19.32
C ALA A 284 -52.24 -21.70 17.84
N ASP A 285 -52.17 -22.75 17.02
CA ASP A 285 -53.37 -23.24 16.34
C ASP A 285 -53.19 -24.72 15.92
N GLU A 286 -53.54 -25.65 16.82
CA GLU A 286 -53.88 -27.03 16.45
C GLU A 286 -55.40 -27.14 16.48
N SER A 287 -56.06 -26.94 15.33
CA SER A 287 -57.50 -27.20 15.23
C SER A 287 -58.04 -27.46 13.81
N VAL A 288 -57.41 -28.29 12.97
CA VAL A 288 -58.14 -28.93 11.84
C VAL A 288 -57.63 -30.35 11.55
N ILE A 289 -58.12 -31.33 12.31
CA ILE A 289 -58.41 -32.69 11.82
C ILE A 289 -59.87 -32.96 12.15
N ARG A 290 -60.74 -32.77 11.16
CA ARG A 290 -61.92 -33.57 10.84
C ARG A 290 -62.46 -33.15 9.48
#